data_AF-A0A9P5P3I5-F1
#
_entry.id   AF-A0A9P5P3I5-F1
#
_cell.length_a   1.000
_cell.length_b   1.000
_cell.length_c   1.000
_cell.angle_alpha   90.00
_cell.angle_beta   90.00
_cell.angle_gamma   90.00
#
_symmetry.space_group_name_H-M   'P 1'
#
loop_
_entity.id
_entity.type
_entity.pdbx_description
1 polymer ?
#
loop_
_entity_poly.entity_id
_entity_poly.type
_entity_poly.pdbx_seq_one_letter_code
_entity_poly.pdbx_strand_id
1 'polypeptide(L)'
;MFFEHLPVDLIAEILGELDLESLIQMSYISKRFHLIASDTSLNPWRKPIMRNLRANSYGPALKHLSVRLTVPRQNWIDLLALAKPSFILFDATLPNLRAAEWEESFKRRFLPSWEKWKKETSWKEAFFKVLHRVWHRSVTSCTTDEAWTKYIVLNRSGTANELETSSRNFNPLTIFNEMKYELRCHSPSSSHQFIHRLQNNLSHLETRIRLVLELSDVRILAFGVLVKPRSDFNVNPNAHLLLNPPGITPDSSDGYALSKMTAKINASGLIDDHGVYPRSTSTVPSVLFKEYRNPSAAYRRLTHPEPAPAHANYPFYTSGAGI
;
A
#
# COMPACT_ATOMS: atom_id res chain seq x y z
N MET A 1 -5.36 22.33 43.11
CA MET A 1 -5.97 21.07 42.61
C MET A 1 -4.89 20.00 42.58
N PHE A 2 -5.06 18.91 43.33
CA PHE A 2 -4.06 17.84 43.37
C PHE A 2 -4.31 16.87 42.21
N PHE A 3 -3.27 16.63 41.41
CA PHE A 3 -3.28 15.71 40.26
C PHE A 3 -3.74 14.29 40.65
N GLU A 4 -3.58 13.93 41.92
CA GLU A 4 -4.00 12.67 42.52
C GLU A 4 -5.53 12.51 42.65
N HIS A 5 -6.35 13.54 42.43
CA HIS A 5 -7.81 13.40 42.51
C HIS A 5 -8.46 13.20 41.14
N LEU A 6 -7.69 13.23 40.06
CA LEU A 6 -8.21 13.04 38.71
C LEU A 6 -8.57 11.55 38.46
N PRO A 7 -9.65 11.28 37.71
CA PRO A 7 -9.91 9.96 37.14
C PRO A 7 -8.70 9.37 36.42
N VAL A 8 -8.53 8.05 36.50
CA VAL A 8 -7.40 7.33 35.87
C VAL A 8 -7.35 7.51 34.35
N ASP A 9 -8.51 7.66 33.71
CA ASP A 9 -8.62 7.89 32.27
C ASP A 9 -8.02 9.24 31.86
N LEU A 10 -8.36 10.30 32.61
CA LEU A 10 -7.81 11.64 32.34
C LEU A 10 -6.31 11.70 32.63
N ILE A 11 -5.84 10.99 33.66
CA ILE A 11 -4.39 10.87 33.91
C ILE A 11 -3.71 10.17 32.74
N ALA A 12 -4.28 9.07 32.23
CA ALA A 12 -3.72 8.36 31.08
C ALA A 12 -3.71 9.22 29.81
N GLU A 13 -4.76 10.01 29.57
CA GLU A 13 -4.83 10.94 28.45
C GLU A 13 -3.75 12.03 28.54
N ILE A 14 -3.57 12.65 29.71
CA ILE A 14 -2.51 13.64 29.95
C ILE A 14 -1.12 13.00 29.76
N LEU A 15 -0.90 11.79 30.29
CA LEU A 15 0.35 11.06 30.11
C LEU A 15 0.61 10.72 28.64
N GLY A 16 -0.44 10.45 27.86
CA GLY A 16 -0.35 10.17 26.43
C GLY A 16 0.00 11.38 25.56
N GLU A 17 -0.09 12.61 26.09
CA GLU A 17 0.36 13.80 25.38
C GLU A 17 1.85 14.10 25.55
N LEU A 18 2.46 13.55 26.59
CA LEU A 18 3.87 13.75 26.88
C LEU A 18 4.77 13.14 25.80
N ASP A 19 6.00 13.65 25.72
CA ASP A 19 7.06 12.98 24.98
C ASP A 19 7.46 11.67 25.65
N LEU A 20 8.12 10.79 24.90
CA LEU A 20 8.43 9.45 25.37
C LEU A 20 9.38 9.45 26.58
N GLU A 21 10.29 10.42 26.66
CA GLU A 21 11.25 10.53 27.76
C GLU A 21 10.59 11.03 29.04
N SER A 22 9.76 12.08 28.95
CA SER A 22 8.98 12.53 30.11
C SER A 22 7.99 11.46 30.57
N LEU A 23 7.31 10.75 29.65
CA LEU A 23 6.40 9.65 30.03
C LEU A 23 7.13 8.55 30.78
N ILE A 24 8.34 8.21 30.32
CA ILE A 24 9.23 7.30 31.02
C ILE A 24 9.48 7.79 32.45
N GLN A 25 9.90 9.03 32.63
CA GLN A 25 10.21 9.58 33.96
C GLN A 25 8.96 9.53 34.85
N MET A 26 7.83 10.02 34.34
CA MET A 26 6.54 10.04 35.04
C MET A 26 6.09 8.65 35.50
N SER A 27 6.35 7.60 34.70
CA SER A 27 5.99 6.22 35.05
C SER A 27 6.74 5.67 36.28
N TYR A 28 7.84 6.30 36.69
CA TYR A 28 8.62 5.91 37.87
C TYR A 28 8.48 6.86 39.06
N ILE A 29 7.80 8.01 38.92
CA ILE A 29 7.65 9.00 40.00
C ILE A 29 6.71 8.50 41.10
N SER A 30 5.61 7.83 40.74
CA SER A 30 4.60 7.38 41.69
C SER A 30 4.07 6.00 41.33
N LYS A 31 3.71 5.21 42.36
CA LYS A 31 3.05 3.91 42.20
C LYS A 31 1.78 4.02 41.35
N ARG A 32 1.03 5.11 41.49
CA ARG A 32 -0.20 5.32 40.72
C ARG A 32 0.08 5.53 39.23
N PHE A 33 1.07 6.36 38.88
CA PHE A 33 1.46 6.54 37.48
C PHE A 33 2.05 5.28 36.89
N HIS A 34 2.81 4.51 37.67
CA HIS A 34 3.31 3.21 37.26
C HIS A 34 2.16 2.25 36.88
N LEU A 35 1.15 2.13 37.76
CA LEU A 35 -0.01 1.28 37.51
C LEU A 35 -0.77 1.71 36.25
N ILE A 36 -1.07 3.01 36.13
CA ILE A 36 -1.76 3.57 34.95
C ILE A 36 -0.96 3.37 33.67
N ALA A 37 0.36 3.57 33.70
CA ALA A 37 1.22 3.38 32.54
C ALA A 37 1.36 1.90 32.15
N SER A 38 1.34 0.98 33.12
CA SER A 38 1.41 -0.46 32.87
C SER A 38 0.10 -1.07 32.38
N ASP A 39 -1.02 -0.36 32.53
CA ASP A 39 -2.35 -0.85 32.15
C ASP A 39 -2.50 -0.94 30.63
N THR A 40 -2.90 -2.12 30.15
CA THR A 40 -3.11 -2.39 28.72
C THR A 40 -4.37 -1.73 28.17
N SER A 41 -5.35 -1.42 29.02
CA SER A 41 -6.62 -0.81 28.62
C SER A 41 -6.50 0.69 28.39
N LEU A 42 -5.80 1.40 29.29
CA LEU A 42 -5.58 2.85 29.21
C LEU A 42 -4.46 3.21 28.24
N ASN A 43 -3.39 2.40 28.23
CA ASN A 43 -2.26 2.45 27.30
C ASN A 43 -1.80 3.87 26.86
N PRO A 44 -1.25 4.68 27.79
CA PRO A 44 -0.77 6.03 27.48
C PRO A 44 0.41 6.05 26.50
N TRP A 45 1.12 4.92 26.34
CA TRP A 45 2.28 4.79 25.47
C TRP A 45 1.96 4.85 23.97
N ARG A 46 0.73 4.50 23.57
CA ARG A 46 0.37 4.37 22.16
C ARG A 46 0.61 5.67 21.40
N LYS A 47 0.13 6.80 21.92
CA LYS A 47 0.18 8.09 21.24
C LYS A 47 1.61 8.64 21.10
N PRO A 48 2.46 8.66 22.16
CA PRO A 48 3.85 9.07 22.04
C PRO A 48 4.69 8.17 21.13
N ILE A 49 4.46 6.85 21.15
CA ILE A 49 5.14 5.91 20.25
C ILE A 49 4.75 6.21 18.80
N MET A 50 3.45 6.33 18.50
CA MET A 50 2.97 6.63 17.15
C MET A 50 3.47 7.99 16.63
N ARG A 51 3.57 9.00 17.50
CA ARG A 51 4.17 10.31 17.16
C ARG A 51 5.62 10.17 16.70
N ASN A 52 6.44 9.41 17.44
CA ASN A 52 7.83 9.13 17.07
C ASN A 52 7.94 8.29 15.78
N LEU A 53 7.04 7.30 15.62
CA LEU A 53 7.01 6.45 14.43
C LEU A 53 6.72 7.25 13.16
N ARG A 54 5.74 8.15 13.20
CA ARG A 54 5.38 9.03 12.08
C ARG A 54 6.45 10.10 11.80
N ALA A 55 7.08 10.63 12.84
CA ALA A 55 8.17 11.61 12.69
C ALA A 55 9.42 11.04 12.02
N ASN A 56 9.55 9.70 11.91
CA ASN A 56 10.69 9.02 11.29
C ASN A 56 12.07 9.34 11.92
N SER A 57 12.07 9.97 13.09
CA SER A 57 13.22 10.32 13.92
C SER A 57 13.07 9.61 15.26
N TYR A 58 13.80 8.52 15.45
CA TYR A 58 13.69 7.69 16.63
C TYR A 58 14.63 8.19 17.72
N GLY A 59 14.05 8.74 18.79
CA GLY A 59 14.80 9.15 19.98
C GLY A 59 15.46 7.96 20.70
N PRO A 60 16.48 8.21 21.53
CA PRO A 60 17.18 7.17 22.28
C PRO A 60 16.25 6.40 23.22
N ALA A 61 15.22 7.06 23.74
CA ALA A 61 14.18 6.46 24.58
C ALA A 61 13.44 5.29 23.87
N LEU A 62 13.25 5.37 22.55
CA LEU A 62 12.57 4.33 21.77
C LEU A 62 13.46 3.09 21.56
N LYS A 63 14.78 3.27 21.47
CA LYS A 63 15.75 2.17 21.24
C LYS A 63 15.69 1.11 22.33
N HIS A 64 15.62 1.55 23.59
CA HIS A 64 15.67 0.69 24.78
C HIS A 64 14.33 0.52 25.48
N LEU A 65 13.23 0.77 24.77
CA LEU A 65 11.89 0.71 25.35
C LEU A 65 11.57 -0.71 25.86
N SER A 66 12.16 -1.75 25.27
CA SER A 66 11.84 -3.16 25.58
C SER A 66 12.37 -3.63 26.92
N VAL A 67 13.36 -2.92 27.48
CA VAL A 67 13.96 -3.23 28.79
C VAL A 67 12.98 -2.88 29.92
N ARG A 68 11.98 -2.05 29.63
CA ARG A 68 11.06 -1.50 30.62
C ARG A 68 9.82 -2.37 30.74
N LEU A 69 9.57 -2.89 31.94
CA LEU A 69 8.38 -3.68 32.26
C LEU A 69 7.08 -2.85 32.26
N THR A 70 7.18 -1.52 32.27
CA THR A 70 6.03 -0.60 32.26
C THR A 70 5.32 -0.53 30.92
N VAL A 71 5.94 -1.01 29.85
CA VAL A 71 5.40 -0.87 28.49
C VAL A 71 4.62 -2.12 28.10
N PRO A 72 3.32 -2.01 27.80
CA PRO A 72 2.51 -3.12 27.30
C PRO A 72 3.11 -3.78 26.04
N ARG A 73 3.08 -5.11 25.98
CA ARG A 73 3.56 -5.88 24.81
C ARG A 73 2.81 -5.54 23.52
N GLN A 74 1.52 -5.19 23.62
CA GLN A 74 0.69 -4.83 22.47
C GLN A 74 1.28 -3.67 21.65
N ASN A 75 1.96 -2.71 22.31
CA ASN A 75 2.57 -1.57 21.62
C ASN A 75 3.71 -1.98 20.68
N TRP A 76 4.34 -3.13 20.93
CA TRP A 76 5.40 -3.65 20.08
C TRP A 76 4.86 -4.18 18.76
N ILE A 77 3.60 -4.59 18.69
CA ILE A 77 2.98 -5.01 17.43
C ILE A 77 2.88 -3.82 16.48
N ASP A 78 2.45 -2.65 16.98
CA ASP A 78 2.37 -1.42 16.19
C ASP A 78 3.77 -0.91 15.82
N LEU A 79 4.73 -0.96 16.76
CA LEU A 79 6.12 -0.57 16.50
C LEU A 79 6.76 -1.45 15.42
N LEU A 80 6.62 -2.77 15.52
CA LEU A 80 7.15 -3.70 14.53
C LEU A 80 6.47 -3.54 13.18
N ALA A 81 5.20 -3.16 13.13
CA ALA A 81 4.46 -2.96 11.88
C ALA A 81 4.87 -1.67 11.13
N LEU A 82 5.26 -0.62 11.85
CA LEU A 82 5.44 0.73 11.28
C LEU A 82 6.89 1.21 11.28
N ALA A 83 7.75 0.73 12.19
CA ALA A 83 9.10 1.26 12.29
C ALA A 83 9.96 0.88 11.08
N LYS A 84 10.92 1.76 10.75
CA LYS A 84 11.86 1.55 9.63
C LYS A 84 12.61 0.23 9.80
N PRO A 85 12.85 -0.51 8.69
CA PRO A 85 13.62 -1.75 8.74
C PRO A 85 14.99 -1.60 9.40
N SER A 86 15.73 -0.54 9.10
CA SER A 86 17.07 -0.31 9.68
C SER A 86 17.05 -0.19 11.20
N PHE A 87 16.05 0.51 11.74
CA PHE A 87 15.91 0.70 13.18
C PHE A 87 15.67 -0.62 13.90
N ILE A 88 14.76 -1.45 13.38
CA ILE A 88 14.45 -2.75 14.00
C ILE A 88 15.63 -3.72 13.89
N LEU A 89 16.39 -3.68 12.79
CA LEU A 89 17.50 -4.61 12.55
C LEU A 89 18.76 -4.27 13.36
N PHE A 90 19.06 -2.98 13.56
CA PHE A 90 20.36 -2.56 14.10
C PHE A 90 20.31 -1.75 15.39
N ASP A 91 19.26 -0.97 15.62
CA ASP A 91 19.20 0.00 16.72
C ASP A 91 18.30 -0.45 17.89
N ALA A 92 17.21 -1.15 17.60
CA ALA A 92 16.16 -1.44 18.57
C ALA A 92 16.48 -2.69 19.39
N THR A 93 16.35 -2.59 20.71
CA THR A 93 16.25 -3.76 21.57
C THR A 93 14.82 -4.27 21.53
N LEU A 94 14.64 -5.57 21.28
CA LEU A 94 13.31 -6.17 21.11
C LEU A 94 12.93 -7.01 22.32
N PRO A 95 11.67 -6.95 22.77
CA PRO A 95 11.21 -7.77 23.88
C PRO A 95 11.02 -9.23 23.45
N ASN A 96 10.91 -10.11 24.43
CA ASN A 96 10.55 -11.51 24.17
C ASN A 96 9.03 -11.64 23.92
N LEU A 97 8.65 -11.51 22.64
CA LEU A 97 7.27 -11.66 22.17
C LEU A 97 6.89 -13.12 21.92
N ARG A 98 5.61 -13.45 22.11
CA ARG A 98 5.01 -14.75 21.81
C ARG A 98 4.90 -14.94 20.30
N ALA A 99 4.80 -16.20 19.86
CA ALA A 99 4.64 -16.52 18.44
C ALA A 99 3.41 -15.86 17.78
N ALA A 100 2.29 -15.73 18.52
CA ALA A 100 1.08 -15.06 18.03
C ALA A 100 1.27 -13.56 17.80
N GLU A 101 2.04 -12.88 18.68
CA GLU A 101 2.34 -11.44 18.54
C GLU A 101 3.25 -11.20 17.33
N TRP A 102 4.22 -12.10 17.08
CA TRP A 102 5.04 -12.08 15.86
C TRP A 102 4.21 -12.29 14.60
N GLU A 103 3.30 -13.26 14.60
CA GLU A 103 2.38 -13.50 13.48
C GLU A 103 1.52 -12.28 13.17
N GLU A 104 0.96 -11.65 14.20
CA GLU A 104 0.17 -10.44 14.04
C GLU A 104 1.00 -9.29 13.48
N SER A 105 2.21 -9.06 13.99
CA SER A 105 3.13 -8.05 13.47
C SER A 105 3.50 -8.30 12.00
N PHE A 106 3.69 -9.58 11.62
CA PHE A 106 3.99 -9.97 10.25
C PHE A 106 2.82 -9.65 9.32
N LYS A 107 1.60 -10.04 9.70
CA LYS A 107 0.38 -9.80 8.91
C LYS A 107 0.01 -8.33 8.79
N ARG A 108 0.36 -7.50 9.78
CA ARG A 108 0.14 -6.05 9.74
C ARG A 108 1.15 -5.31 8.85
N ARG A 109 2.39 -5.81 8.78
CA ARG A 109 3.48 -5.15 8.03
C ARG A 109 3.54 -5.59 6.57
N PHE A 110 3.45 -6.89 6.32
CA PHE A 110 3.79 -7.49 5.04
C PHE A 110 2.57 -7.94 4.25
N LEU A 111 2.76 -8.12 2.94
CA LEU A 111 1.71 -8.62 2.06
C LEU A 111 1.35 -10.08 2.41
N PRO A 112 0.07 -10.48 2.31
CA PRO A 112 -0.35 -11.87 2.57
C PRO A 112 0.41 -12.90 1.73
N SER A 113 0.77 -12.55 0.50
CA SER A 113 1.54 -13.42 -0.40
C SER A 113 2.97 -13.73 0.10
N TRP A 114 3.47 -12.98 1.08
CA TRP A 114 4.78 -13.16 1.69
C TRP A 114 4.77 -14.17 2.85
N GLU A 115 3.60 -14.64 3.28
CA GLU A 115 3.49 -15.74 4.26
C GLU A 115 4.15 -17.04 3.76
N LYS A 116 4.32 -17.20 2.44
CA LYS A 116 5.07 -18.30 1.82
C LYS A 116 6.51 -18.41 2.30
N TRP A 117 7.09 -17.35 2.86
CA TRP A 117 8.45 -17.36 3.40
C TRP A 117 8.54 -17.98 4.80
N LYS A 118 7.40 -18.25 5.45
CA LYS A 118 7.35 -18.91 6.76
C LYS A 118 7.78 -20.38 6.69
N LYS A 119 7.40 -21.09 5.62
CA LYS A 119 7.38 -22.57 5.37
C LYS A 119 7.95 -23.52 6.45
N GLU A 120 9.14 -23.28 7.01
CA GLU A 120 9.79 -24.14 8.01
C GLU A 120 10.39 -23.41 9.24
N THR A 121 10.16 -22.10 9.40
CA THR A 121 10.83 -21.25 10.39
C THR A 121 9.87 -20.66 11.42
N SER A 122 10.42 -20.22 12.56
CA SER A 122 9.67 -19.45 13.54
C SER A 122 9.16 -18.13 12.95
N TRP A 123 8.00 -17.63 13.41
CA TRP A 123 7.46 -16.35 12.94
C TRP A 123 8.44 -15.19 13.11
N LYS A 124 9.24 -15.23 14.19
CA LYS A 124 10.31 -14.26 14.46
C LYS A 124 11.38 -14.29 13.36
N GLU A 125 11.90 -15.47 13.03
CA GLU A 125 12.91 -15.60 11.98
C GLU A 125 12.37 -15.21 10.60
N ALA A 126 11.15 -15.64 10.28
CA ALA A 126 10.50 -15.26 9.02
C ALA A 126 10.37 -13.72 8.92
N PHE A 127 9.97 -13.06 10.00
CA PHE A 127 9.89 -11.61 10.09
C PHE A 127 11.24 -10.95 9.78
N PHE A 128 12.32 -11.36 10.45
CA PHE A 128 13.65 -10.78 10.21
C PHE A 128 14.21 -11.08 8.83
N LYS A 129 14.01 -12.30 8.30
CA LYS A 129 14.47 -12.66 6.95
C LYS A 129 13.83 -11.78 5.89
N VAL A 130 12.51 -11.58 5.99
CA VAL A 130 11.79 -10.70 5.07
C VAL A 130 12.21 -9.25 5.27
N LEU A 131 12.31 -8.79 6.53
CA LEU A 131 12.70 -7.43 6.85
C LEU A 131 14.11 -7.07 6.34
N HIS A 132 15.07 -7.98 6.53
CA HIS A 132 16.43 -7.82 6.03
C HIS A 132 16.45 -7.71 4.51
N ARG A 133 15.66 -8.53 3.80
CA ARG A 133 15.56 -8.45 2.34
C ARG A 133 14.96 -7.13 1.88
N VAL A 134 13.91 -6.66 2.53
CA VAL A 134 13.31 -5.35 2.25
C VAL A 134 14.33 -4.24 2.44
N TRP A 135 15.02 -4.23 3.59
CA TRP A 135 16.06 -3.23 3.89
C TRP A 135 17.22 -3.27 2.88
N HIS A 136 17.72 -4.47 2.60
CA HIS A 136 18.81 -4.65 1.65
C HIS A 136 18.43 -4.14 0.25
N ARG A 137 17.19 -4.37 -0.21
CA ARG A 137 16.69 -3.85 -1.49
C ARG A 137 16.47 -2.35 -1.51
N SER A 138 16.12 -1.73 -0.38
CA SER A 138 15.92 -0.28 -0.32
C SER A 138 17.24 0.49 -0.33
N VAL A 139 18.34 -0.14 0.08
CA VAL A 139 19.67 0.49 0.15
C VAL A 139 20.61 0.04 -0.96
N THR A 140 20.48 -1.21 -1.45
CA THR A 140 21.40 -1.81 -2.42
C THR A 140 20.68 -2.45 -3.60
N SER A 141 21.19 -2.22 -4.82
CA SER A 141 20.73 -2.88 -6.04
C SER A 141 21.37 -4.28 -6.17
N CYS A 142 21.07 -5.16 -5.23
CA CYS A 142 21.68 -6.48 -5.17
C CYS A 142 21.05 -7.45 -6.18
N THR A 143 21.88 -8.21 -6.88
CA THR A 143 21.46 -9.21 -7.89
C THR A 143 21.56 -10.66 -7.43
N THR A 144 22.16 -10.93 -6.26
CA THR A 144 22.32 -12.32 -5.79
C THR A 144 21.02 -12.89 -5.25
N ASP A 145 20.26 -12.10 -4.48
CA ASP A 145 19.01 -12.56 -3.88
C ASP A 145 17.84 -12.53 -4.86
N GLU A 146 17.73 -11.49 -5.68
CA GLU A 146 16.66 -11.34 -6.66
C GLU A 146 17.14 -10.59 -7.93
N ALA A 147 17.69 -11.35 -8.89
CA ALA A 147 18.21 -10.82 -10.16
C ALA A 147 17.12 -10.20 -11.07
N TRP A 148 15.86 -10.55 -10.86
CA TRP A 148 14.73 -10.17 -11.71
C TRP A 148 13.66 -9.41 -10.93
N THR A 149 13.15 -8.35 -11.54
CA THR A 149 11.99 -7.59 -11.07
C THR A 149 10.80 -7.97 -11.92
N LYS A 150 9.75 -8.45 -11.25
CA LYS A 150 8.47 -8.81 -11.85
C LYS A 150 7.52 -7.62 -11.81
N TYR A 151 6.84 -7.35 -12.91
CA TYR A 151 5.87 -6.27 -13.04
C TYR A 151 4.68 -6.72 -13.87
N ILE A 152 3.54 -6.06 -13.69
CA ILE A 152 2.30 -6.40 -14.40
C ILE A 152 2.00 -5.31 -15.41
N VAL A 153 1.75 -5.70 -16.66
CA VAL A 153 1.32 -4.81 -17.73
C VAL A 153 -0.13 -5.11 -18.09
N LEU A 154 -0.96 -4.07 -18.02
CA LEU A 154 -2.36 -4.13 -18.41
C LEU A 154 -2.50 -3.60 -19.85
N ASN A 155 -2.72 -4.50 -20.80
CA ASN A 155 -2.88 -4.15 -22.21
C ASN A 155 -4.24 -3.51 -22.47
N ARG A 156 -4.34 -2.71 -23.53
CA ARG A 156 -5.61 -2.10 -23.97
C ARG A 156 -6.71 -3.13 -24.27
N SER A 157 -6.35 -4.34 -24.67
CA SER A 157 -7.25 -5.47 -24.88
C SER A 157 -7.92 -5.99 -23.59
N GLY A 158 -7.52 -5.49 -22.42
CA GLY A 158 -8.00 -5.97 -21.13
C GLY A 158 -7.22 -7.17 -20.58
N THR A 159 -6.18 -7.64 -21.27
CA THR A 159 -5.32 -8.73 -20.75
C THR A 159 -4.29 -8.19 -19.77
N ALA A 160 -3.99 -8.96 -18.71
CA ALA A 160 -2.92 -8.68 -17.77
C ALA A 160 -1.76 -9.66 -17.99
N ASN A 161 -0.56 -9.13 -18.25
CA ASN A 161 0.64 -9.92 -18.45
C ASN A 161 1.62 -9.70 -17.29
N GLU A 162 2.12 -10.77 -16.69
CA GLU A 162 3.27 -10.72 -15.79
C GLU A 162 4.54 -10.75 -16.64
N LEU A 163 5.38 -9.73 -16.51
CA LEU A 163 6.66 -9.61 -17.19
C LEU A 163 7.78 -9.50 -16.17
N GLU A 164 8.98 -9.87 -16.59
CA GLU A 164 10.18 -9.80 -15.76
C GLU A 164 11.31 -9.11 -16.52
N THR A 165 12.12 -8.35 -15.79
CA THR A 165 13.34 -7.73 -16.34
C THR A 165 14.42 -7.68 -15.27
N SER A 166 15.67 -7.46 -15.67
CA SER A 166 16.79 -7.44 -14.73
C SER A 166 16.63 -6.28 -13.74
N SER A 167 16.79 -6.57 -12.45
CA SER A 167 16.67 -5.59 -11.37
C SER A 167 17.67 -4.42 -11.51
N ARG A 168 18.83 -4.61 -12.16
CA ARG A 168 19.85 -3.55 -12.33
C ARG A 168 19.43 -2.44 -13.27
N ASN A 169 18.70 -2.80 -14.32
CA ASN A 169 18.31 -1.88 -15.39
C ASN A 169 16.80 -1.58 -15.33
N PHE A 170 16.13 -1.98 -14.24
CA PHE A 170 14.70 -1.76 -14.10
C PHE A 170 14.40 -0.28 -13.92
N ASN A 171 13.86 0.34 -14.96
CA ASN A 171 13.31 1.68 -14.89
C ASN A 171 11.87 1.65 -15.45
N PRO A 172 10.83 1.76 -14.60
CA PRO A 172 9.44 1.64 -15.03
C PRO A 172 9.03 2.74 -16.02
N LEU A 173 9.61 3.94 -15.92
CA LEU A 173 9.34 5.03 -16.87
C LEU A 173 9.90 4.72 -18.25
N THR A 174 11.12 4.18 -18.30
CA THR A 174 11.76 3.80 -19.57
C THR A 174 10.99 2.65 -20.21
N ILE A 175 10.64 1.61 -19.44
CA ILE A 175 9.86 0.47 -19.92
C ILE A 175 8.48 0.91 -20.44
N PHE A 176 7.77 1.80 -19.73
CA PHE A 176 6.48 2.30 -20.20
C PHE A 176 6.61 3.17 -21.45
N ASN A 177 7.63 4.03 -21.52
CA ASN A 177 7.90 4.81 -22.72
C ASN A 177 8.28 3.91 -23.89
N GLU A 178 9.09 2.88 -23.69
CA GLU A 178 9.39 1.87 -24.70
C GLU A 178 8.10 1.22 -25.18
N MET A 179 7.23 0.71 -24.30
CA MET A 179 5.93 0.13 -24.70
C MET A 179 5.01 1.11 -25.45
N LYS A 180 5.13 2.42 -25.19
CA LYS A 180 4.43 3.50 -25.90
C LYS A 180 4.97 3.66 -27.33
N TYR A 181 6.26 3.41 -27.53
CA TYR A 181 7.00 3.57 -28.80
C TYR A 181 7.30 2.23 -29.52
N GLU A 182 7.08 1.07 -28.89
CA GLU A 182 7.81 -0.16 -29.22
C GLU A 182 7.60 -0.64 -30.66
N LEU A 183 8.74 -0.63 -31.37
CA LEU A 183 9.04 -1.30 -32.61
C LEU A 183 9.09 -2.82 -32.40
N ARG A 184 8.24 -3.59 -33.09
CA ARG A 184 8.62 -4.97 -33.40
C ARG A 184 9.75 -4.95 -34.42
N CYS A 185 10.99 -5.11 -33.97
CA CYS A 185 12.04 -5.63 -34.83
C CYS A 185 11.78 -7.13 -35.04
N HIS A 186 11.03 -7.48 -36.10
CA HIS A 186 11.19 -8.80 -36.70
C HIS A 186 12.53 -8.82 -37.44
N SER A 187 13.20 -9.96 -37.37
CA SER A 187 14.50 -10.27 -37.97
C SER A 187 14.73 -9.68 -39.37
N PRO A 188 15.95 -9.21 -39.71
CA PRO A 188 16.25 -8.62 -40.99
C PRO A 188 16.43 -9.72 -42.04
N SER A 189 15.34 -10.17 -42.64
CA SER A 189 15.41 -11.00 -43.84
C SER A 189 14.20 -10.77 -44.74
N SER A 190 13.96 -9.52 -45.12
CA SER A 190 13.38 -9.13 -46.41
C SER A 190 13.09 -7.63 -46.40
N SER A 191 13.57 -6.96 -47.43
CA SER A 191 13.36 -5.56 -47.75
C SER A 191 11.87 -5.26 -48.00
N HIS A 192 11.12 -4.98 -46.94
CA HIS A 192 9.77 -4.41 -47.05
C HIS A 192 9.43 -3.60 -45.79
N GLN A 193 9.33 -2.27 -45.97
CA GLN A 193 8.58 -1.32 -45.15
C GLN A 193 8.70 -1.41 -43.62
N PHE A 194 9.46 -0.46 -43.05
CA PHE A 194 9.33 -0.01 -41.66
C PHE A 194 7.90 0.54 -41.41
N ILE A 195 6.94 -0.35 -41.16
CA ILE A 195 5.68 0.03 -40.55
C ILE A 195 5.91 -0.02 -39.04
N HIS A 196 6.22 1.13 -38.45
CA HIS A 196 6.08 1.39 -37.03
C HIS A 196 4.63 1.09 -36.62
N ARG A 197 4.36 -0.15 -36.17
CA ARG A 197 3.08 -0.46 -35.55
C ARG A 197 3.07 0.16 -34.15
N LEU A 198 2.69 1.44 -34.08
CA LEU A 198 2.27 2.11 -32.85
C LEU A 198 1.16 1.29 -32.20
N GLN A 199 1.50 0.35 -31.32
CA GLN A 199 0.48 -0.56 -30.76
C GLN A 199 -0.57 0.19 -29.93
N ASN A 200 -0.31 1.42 -29.50
CA ASN A 200 -1.25 2.17 -28.68
C ASN A 200 -1.57 3.62 -29.11
N ASN A 201 -0.91 4.23 -30.12
CA ASN A 201 -1.10 5.64 -30.47
C ASN A 201 -1.01 6.63 -29.29
N LEU A 202 -0.38 6.24 -28.17
CA LEU A 202 -0.32 7.06 -26.95
C LEU A 202 0.89 7.99 -26.93
N SER A 203 1.79 7.94 -27.94
CA SER A 203 3.06 8.69 -28.03
C SER A 203 2.94 10.19 -27.72
N HIS A 204 1.83 10.80 -28.09
CA HIS A 204 1.53 12.22 -27.89
C HIS A 204 1.13 12.60 -26.45
N LEU A 205 0.93 11.62 -25.56
CA LEU A 205 0.38 11.85 -24.22
C LEU A 205 1.43 11.65 -23.12
N GLU A 206 1.39 12.48 -22.10
CA GLU A 206 2.33 12.42 -20.99
C GLU A 206 2.12 11.17 -20.12
N THR A 207 3.22 10.53 -19.72
CA THR A 207 3.21 9.42 -18.77
C THR A 207 2.99 9.97 -17.37
N ARG A 208 1.89 9.56 -16.72
CA ARG A 208 1.56 9.93 -15.35
C ARG A 208 1.73 8.74 -14.41
N ILE A 209 2.17 9.05 -13.20
CA ILE A 209 2.37 8.10 -12.11
C ILE A 209 1.25 8.31 -11.09
N ARG A 210 0.61 7.22 -10.67
CA ARG A 210 -0.36 7.23 -9.56
C ARG A 210 0.05 6.23 -8.49
N LEU A 211 0.02 6.67 -7.24
CA LEU A 211 0.15 5.80 -6.08
C LEU A 211 -1.20 5.10 -5.85
N VAL A 212 -1.22 3.77 -5.99
CA VAL A 212 -2.43 2.95 -5.79
C VAL A 212 -2.54 2.52 -4.33
N LEU A 213 -1.43 2.10 -3.74
CA LEU A 213 -1.36 1.63 -2.36
C LEU A 213 0.00 1.99 -1.77
N GLU A 214 0.00 2.51 -0.56
CA GLU A 214 1.18 2.71 0.26
C GLU A 214 1.06 1.89 1.54
N LEU A 215 2.01 0.98 1.74
CA LEU A 215 2.25 0.24 2.96
C LEU A 215 3.63 0.67 3.51
N SER A 216 3.93 0.31 4.77
CA SER A 216 5.18 0.70 5.44
C SER A 216 6.44 0.43 4.62
N ASP A 217 6.49 -0.72 3.94
CA ASP A 217 7.66 -1.18 3.18
C ASP A 217 7.42 -1.28 1.66
N VAL A 218 6.17 -1.17 1.20
CA VAL A 218 5.79 -1.47 -0.18
C VAL A 218 4.89 -0.37 -0.72
N ARG A 219 5.22 0.13 -1.92
CA ARG A 219 4.37 1.04 -2.68
C ARG A 219 3.97 0.39 -4.00
N ILE A 220 2.68 0.43 -4.32
CA ILE A 220 2.16 0.01 -5.62
C ILE A 220 1.95 1.26 -6.44
N LEU A 221 2.75 1.39 -7.50
CA LEU A 221 2.69 2.52 -8.43
C LEU A 221 2.07 2.05 -9.75
N ALA A 222 1.11 2.81 -10.25
CA ALA A 222 0.54 2.64 -11.58
C ALA A 222 1.10 3.69 -12.52
N PHE A 223 1.68 3.24 -13.63
CA PHE A 223 2.18 4.08 -14.70
C PHE A 223 1.20 4.00 -15.87
N GLY A 224 0.77 5.15 -16.37
CA GLY A 224 -0.20 5.17 -17.46
C GLY A 224 -0.40 6.55 -18.02
N VAL A 225 -1.36 6.65 -18.92
CA VAL A 225 -1.78 7.93 -19.52
C VAL A 225 -3.18 8.25 -19.03
N LEU A 226 -3.35 9.40 -18.39
CA LEU A 226 -4.66 9.86 -17.90
C LEU A 226 -5.18 10.97 -18.80
N VAL A 227 -5.87 10.59 -19.86
CA VAL A 227 -6.59 11.52 -20.74
C VAL A 227 -8.05 11.12 -20.76
N LYS A 228 -8.95 12.11 -20.78
CA LYS A 228 -10.38 11.86 -20.96
C LYS A 228 -10.56 11.17 -22.31
N PRO A 229 -10.97 9.89 -22.35
CA PRO A 229 -11.01 9.13 -23.59
C PRO A 229 -12.03 9.78 -24.54
N ARG A 230 -11.68 9.89 -25.83
CA ARG A 230 -12.63 10.33 -26.86
C ARG A 230 -13.71 9.27 -27.16
N SER A 231 -13.46 8.01 -26.76
CA SER A 231 -14.35 6.87 -26.99
C SER A 231 -14.17 5.85 -25.86
N ASP A 232 -15.28 5.20 -25.45
CA ASP A 232 -15.29 4.19 -24.39
C ASP A 232 -14.46 2.93 -24.75
N PHE A 233 -14.22 2.67 -26.04
CA PHE A 233 -13.34 1.60 -26.51
C PHE A 233 -11.85 1.83 -26.21
N ASN A 234 -11.47 3.03 -25.76
CA ASN A 234 -10.09 3.35 -25.39
C ASN A 234 -9.81 3.12 -23.90
N VAL A 235 -10.84 2.75 -23.12
CA VAL A 235 -10.70 2.55 -21.68
C VAL A 235 -10.46 1.07 -21.39
N ASN A 236 -9.34 0.77 -20.75
CA ASN A 236 -9.11 -0.56 -20.19
C ASN A 236 -9.93 -0.71 -18.89
N PRO A 237 -10.92 -1.61 -18.82
CA PRO A 237 -11.78 -1.78 -17.66
C PRO A 237 -11.00 -2.26 -16.42
N ASN A 238 -9.99 -3.12 -16.60
CA ASN A 238 -9.17 -3.62 -15.49
C ASN A 238 -8.29 -2.51 -14.90
N ALA A 239 -7.72 -1.65 -15.75
CA ALA A 239 -6.96 -0.48 -15.28
C ALA A 239 -7.87 0.54 -14.58
N HIS A 240 -9.08 0.75 -15.10
CA HIS A 240 -10.06 1.63 -14.46
C HIS A 240 -10.48 1.12 -13.08
N LEU A 241 -10.71 -0.20 -12.95
CA LEU A 241 -11.10 -0.82 -11.70
C LEU A 241 -9.95 -0.86 -10.67
N LEU A 242 -8.72 -1.07 -11.11
CA LEU A 242 -7.53 -0.98 -10.25
C LEU A 242 -7.37 0.43 -9.65
N LEU A 243 -7.60 1.47 -10.45
CA LEU A 243 -7.48 2.86 -10.02
C LEU A 243 -8.69 3.36 -9.24
N ASN A 244 -9.86 2.76 -9.43
CA ASN A 244 -11.12 3.13 -8.79
C ASN A 244 -11.80 1.87 -8.24
N PRO A 245 -11.24 1.24 -7.20
CA PRO A 245 -11.89 0.09 -6.58
C PRO A 245 -13.24 0.50 -5.97
N PRO A 246 -14.19 -0.45 -5.88
CA PRO A 246 -15.53 -0.18 -5.34
C PRO A 246 -15.44 0.33 -3.90
N GLY A 247 -16.13 1.44 -3.60
CA GLY A 247 -16.20 2.03 -2.25
C GLY A 247 -15.34 3.27 -2.00
N ILE A 248 -14.55 3.75 -2.98
CA ILE A 248 -13.75 4.99 -2.85
C ILE A 248 -14.56 6.25 -3.15
N THR A 249 -15.60 6.18 -3.98
CA THR A 249 -16.42 7.35 -4.32
C THR A 249 -17.58 7.52 -3.34
N PRO A 250 -17.69 8.65 -2.62
CA PRO A 250 -18.75 8.88 -1.63
C PRO A 250 -20.16 9.04 -2.24
N ASP A 251 -20.28 9.24 -3.55
CA ASP A 251 -21.54 9.66 -4.21
C ASP A 251 -22.31 8.53 -4.93
N SER A 252 -22.27 7.30 -4.44
CA SER A 252 -23.18 6.27 -4.95
C SER A 252 -23.68 5.34 -3.86
N SER A 253 -24.51 5.90 -2.98
CA SER A 253 -25.53 5.14 -2.25
C SER A 253 -26.55 4.49 -3.20
N ASP A 254 -26.60 4.89 -4.48
CA ASP A 254 -27.39 4.26 -5.53
C ASP A 254 -26.51 3.82 -6.72
N GLY A 255 -26.39 2.50 -6.90
CA GLY A 255 -25.93 1.89 -8.15
C GLY A 255 -24.42 1.91 -8.39
N TYR A 256 -23.80 0.75 -8.17
CA TYR A 256 -22.45 0.36 -8.57
C TYR A 256 -21.85 1.18 -9.73
N ALA A 257 -20.63 1.69 -9.58
CA ALA A 257 -19.86 2.30 -10.68
C ALA A 257 -19.77 1.36 -11.92
N LEU A 258 -19.81 0.05 -11.68
CA LEU A 258 -19.91 -1.00 -12.71
C LEU A 258 -21.27 -1.00 -13.43
N SER A 259 -22.36 -0.72 -12.71
CA SER A 259 -23.71 -0.49 -13.27
C SER A 259 -23.77 0.81 -14.07
N LYS A 260 -23.03 1.86 -13.70
CA LYS A 260 -22.91 3.07 -14.54
C LYS A 260 -22.09 2.83 -15.81
N MET A 261 -21.05 2.00 -15.77
CA MET A 261 -20.32 1.56 -16.97
C MET A 261 -21.21 0.71 -17.89
N THR A 262 -21.92 -0.29 -17.35
CA THR A 262 -22.86 -1.10 -18.14
C THR A 262 -24.09 -0.30 -18.61
N ALA A 263 -24.59 0.64 -17.81
CA ALA A 263 -25.67 1.54 -18.21
C ALA A 263 -25.22 2.56 -19.26
N LYS A 264 -23.98 3.06 -19.24
CA LYS A 264 -23.44 3.89 -20.34
C LYS A 264 -23.17 3.10 -21.62
N ILE A 265 -22.69 1.86 -21.49
CA ILE A 265 -22.51 0.96 -22.63
C ILE A 265 -23.87 0.59 -23.25
N ASN A 266 -24.92 0.47 -22.43
CA ASN A 266 -26.28 0.20 -22.90
C ASN A 266 -27.07 1.46 -23.30
N ALA A 267 -26.74 2.65 -22.77
CA ALA A 267 -27.43 3.91 -23.06
C ALA A 267 -26.80 4.74 -24.18
N SER A 268 -25.57 4.43 -24.61
CA SER A 268 -24.96 5.00 -25.83
C SER A 268 -25.41 4.31 -27.12
N GLY A 269 -26.49 3.51 -27.07
CA GLY A 269 -27.15 2.91 -28.22
C GLY A 269 -28.00 3.87 -29.06
N LEU A 270 -27.77 5.20 -28.97
CA LEU A 270 -28.42 6.20 -29.82
C LEU A 270 -27.39 7.04 -30.57
N ILE A 271 -26.38 6.37 -31.13
CA ILE A 271 -25.61 6.91 -32.26
C ILE A 271 -26.12 6.18 -33.49
N ASP A 272 -26.76 6.94 -34.37
CA ASP A 272 -27.26 6.53 -35.68
C ASP A 272 -26.06 6.22 -36.58
N ASP A 273 -25.53 5.00 -36.47
CA ASP A 273 -24.38 4.55 -37.23
C ASP A 273 -24.88 3.66 -38.38
N HIS A 274 -24.78 4.18 -39.60
CA HIS A 274 -25.20 3.54 -40.83
C HIS A 274 -24.36 2.27 -41.12
N GLY A 275 -24.72 1.15 -40.51
CA GLY A 275 -24.70 -0.18 -41.13
C GLY A 275 -23.39 -0.80 -41.65
N VAL A 276 -22.18 -0.34 -41.26
CA VAL A 276 -20.93 -0.86 -41.89
C VAL A 276 -20.03 -1.74 -41.00
N TYR A 277 -20.28 -1.90 -39.70
CA TYR A 277 -19.42 -2.76 -38.85
C TYR A 277 -20.18 -3.79 -38.00
N PRO A 278 -19.71 -5.06 -37.95
CA PRO A 278 -20.30 -6.06 -37.08
C PRO A 278 -20.04 -5.69 -35.61
N ARG A 279 -21.14 -5.58 -34.85
CA ARG A 279 -21.15 -5.37 -33.40
C ARG A 279 -20.47 -6.54 -32.69
N SER A 280 -19.19 -6.40 -32.35
CA SER A 280 -18.56 -7.28 -31.37
C SER A 280 -19.11 -6.94 -29.98
N THR A 281 -19.95 -7.84 -29.47
CA THR A 281 -20.34 -7.91 -28.07
C THR A 281 -19.09 -7.86 -27.19
N SER A 282 -19.08 -6.93 -26.24
CA SER A 282 -18.18 -6.83 -25.08
C SER A 282 -16.96 -7.77 -25.10
N THR A 283 -15.78 -7.22 -25.40
CA THR A 283 -14.49 -7.93 -25.24
C THR A 283 -14.15 -8.27 -23.79
N VAL A 284 -14.98 -7.86 -22.83
CA VAL A 284 -14.82 -8.21 -21.42
C VAL A 284 -15.64 -9.47 -21.13
N PRO A 285 -15.01 -10.60 -20.73
CA PRO A 285 -15.71 -11.83 -20.40
C PRO A 285 -16.77 -11.58 -19.33
N SER A 286 -18.02 -11.98 -19.60
CA SER A 286 -19.13 -11.94 -18.65
C SER A 286 -18.85 -12.67 -17.32
N VAL A 287 -17.84 -13.55 -17.32
CA VAL A 287 -17.31 -14.25 -16.13
C VAL A 287 -16.66 -13.28 -15.14
N LEU A 288 -15.90 -12.28 -15.61
CA LEU A 288 -15.33 -11.23 -14.76
C LEU A 288 -16.43 -10.35 -14.14
N PHE A 289 -17.66 -10.34 -14.65
CA PHE A 289 -18.74 -9.57 -14.04
C PHE A 289 -19.54 -10.33 -12.99
N LYS A 290 -19.45 -11.67 -12.94
CA LYS A 290 -20.16 -12.48 -11.93
C LYS A 290 -19.48 -12.39 -10.56
N GLU A 291 -18.16 -12.49 -10.50
CA GLU A 291 -17.40 -12.37 -9.23
C GLU A 291 -17.41 -10.94 -8.68
N TYR A 292 -17.41 -9.93 -9.55
CA TYR A 292 -17.39 -8.51 -9.16
C TYR A 292 -18.78 -7.95 -8.82
N ARG A 293 -19.86 -8.70 -9.07
CA ARG A 293 -21.22 -8.35 -8.62
C ARG A 293 -21.38 -8.48 -7.11
N ASN A 294 -20.53 -9.26 -6.44
CA ASN A 294 -20.54 -9.37 -4.99
C ASN A 294 -19.19 -8.93 -4.40
N PRO A 295 -18.96 -7.62 -4.23
CA PRO A 295 -17.68 -7.10 -3.75
C PRO A 295 -17.30 -7.64 -2.36
N SER A 296 -18.26 -8.10 -1.55
CA SER A 296 -17.98 -8.73 -0.26
C SER A 296 -17.39 -10.15 -0.37
N ALA A 297 -17.60 -10.84 -1.49
CA ALA A 297 -17.00 -12.14 -1.77
C ALA A 297 -15.64 -12.03 -2.48
N ALA A 298 -15.45 -10.99 -3.30
CA ALA A 298 -14.23 -10.77 -4.08
C ALA A 298 -13.16 -9.94 -3.34
N TYR A 299 -13.56 -9.02 -2.45
CA TYR A 299 -12.65 -8.15 -1.71
C TYR A 299 -12.73 -8.41 -0.21
N ARG A 300 -11.57 -8.62 0.40
CA ARG A 300 -11.44 -8.62 1.85
C ARG A 300 -11.04 -7.23 2.33
N ARG A 301 -11.80 -6.67 3.26
CA ARG A 301 -11.46 -5.38 3.89
C ARG A 301 -10.11 -5.50 4.59
N LEU A 302 -9.26 -4.48 4.43
CA LEU A 302 -8.04 -4.35 5.23
C LEU A 302 -8.42 -4.30 6.71
N THR A 303 -7.75 -5.10 7.53
CA THR A 303 -8.06 -5.22 8.97
C THR A 303 -7.55 -4.02 9.76
N HIS A 304 -6.45 -3.39 9.32
CA HIS A 304 -5.82 -2.27 10.00
C HIS A 304 -5.42 -1.16 9.00
N PRO A 305 -6.39 -0.46 8.39
CA PRO A 305 -6.09 0.69 7.55
C PRO A 305 -5.61 1.85 8.43
N GLU A 306 -4.41 2.35 8.17
CA GLU A 306 -3.92 3.61 8.74
C GLU A 306 -4.21 4.77 7.77
N PRO A 307 -4.46 5.99 8.27
CA PRO A 307 -4.60 7.15 7.42
C PRO A 307 -3.29 7.40 6.66
N ALA A 308 -3.40 7.82 5.40
CA ALA A 308 -2.25 8.26 4.63
C ALA A 308 -1.48 9.36 5.41
N PRO A 309 -0.14 9.43 5.35
CA PRO A 309 0.64 10.41 6.10
C PRO A 309 0.15 11.85 5.93
N ALA A 310 -0.26 12.22 4.71
CA ALA A 310 -0.82 13.55 4.39
C ALA A 310 -2.15 13.88 5.10
N HIS A 311 -2.86 12.84 5.56
CA HIS A 311 -4.14 12.89 6.25
C HIS A 311 -4.05 12.40 7.70
N ALA A 312 -2.83 12.21 8.23
CA ALA A 312 -2.62 11.66 9.57
C ALA A 312 -3.22 12.50 10.70
N ASN A 313 -3.47 13.79 10.43
CA ASN A 313 -4.07 14.76 11.36
C ASN A 313 -5.50 15.18 10.95
N TYR A 314 -6.14 14.50 9.99
CA TYR A 314 -7.55 14.76 9.65
C TYR A 314 -8.45 14.50 10.87
N PRO A 315 -9.46 15.35 11.19
CA PRO A 315 -9.92 16.52 10.43
C PRO A 315 -9.21 17.84 10.79
N PHE A 316 -8.37 17.83 11.82
CA PHE A 316 -7.80 19.05 12.39
C PHE A 316 -6.71 19.68 11.52
N TYR A 317 -6.06 18.90 10.66
CA TYR A 317 -5.08 19.38 9.70
C TYR A 317 -4.98 18.44 8.48
N THR A 318 -5.39 18.94 7.32
CA THR A 318 -4.99 18.41 6.02
C THR A 318 -3.99 19.37 5.42
N SER A 319 -2.85 18.86 4.99
CA SER A 319 -2.01 19.63 4.06
C SER A 319 -2.78 19.72 2.74
N GLY A 320 -3.55 20.80 2.57
CA GLY A 320 -4.10 21.16 1.27
C GLY A 320 -2.98 21.58 0.32
N ALA A 321 -3.09 21.14 -0.94
CA ALA A 321 -2.16 21.33 -2.07
C ALA A 321 -0.90 20.43 -1.98
N GLY A 322 -0.62 19.48 -2.87
CA GLY A 322 -0.91 19.43 -4.30
C GLY A 322 0.35 19.76 -5.09
N ILE A 323 1.24 18.78 -5.28
CA ILE A 323 2.00 18.46 -6.51
C ILE A 323 2.23 16.94 -6.52
#